data_AF-A0A845DVF2-F1
#
_entry.id   AF-A0A845DVF2-F1
#
_cell.length_a   1.000
_cell.length_b   1.000
_cell.length_c   1.000
_cell.angle_alpha   90.00
_cell.angle_beta   90.00
_cell.angle_gamma   90.00
#
_symmetry.space_group_name_H-M   'P 1'
#
loop_
_entity.id
_entity.type
_entity.pdbx_description
1 polymer ?
#
loop_
_entity_poly.entity_id
_entity_poly.type
_entity_poly.pdbx_seq_one_letter_code
_entity_poly.pdbx_strand_id
1 'polypeptide(L)' 'LLVPKKYFWKSAKWLRGLEFMRGDRPGFWERYGYHMEGDPWLEERFS' A
#
# COMPACT_ATOMS: atom_id res chain seq x y z
N LEU A 1 -4.41 8.51 7.11
CA LEU A 1 -3.14 8.78 6.38
C LEU A 1 -3.45 8.75 4.89
N LEU A 2 -3.02 9.76 4.13
CA LEU A 2 -3.21 9.83 2.68
C LEU A 2 -1.84 9.79 1.99
N VAL A 3 -1.72 8.99 0.92
CA VAL A 3 -0.53 8.96 0.06
C VAL A 3 -0.91 9.44 -1.34
N PRO A 4 -0.71 10.73 -1.67
CA PRO A 4 -1.30 11.35 -2.86
C PRO A 4 -0.86 10.76 -4.20
N LYS A 5 0.33 10.17 -4.26
CA LYS A 5 0.94 9.66 -5.50
C LYS A 5 0.66 8.18 -5.77
N LYS A 6 -0.06 7.49 -4.87
CA LYS A 6 -0.32 6.04 -4.97
C LYS A 6 -1.80 5.78 -5.09
N TYR A 7 -2.16 4.57 -5.55
CA TYR A 7 -3.55 4.14 -5.50
C TYR A 7 -4.12 4.23 -4.07
N PHE A 8 -5.39 4.61 -3.99
CA PHE A 8 -6.04 4.97 -2.74
C PHE A 8 -6.04 3.85 -1.69
N TRP A 9 -5.96 2.58 -2.11
CA TRP A 9 -5.89 1.43 -1.23
C TRP A 9 -4.59 1.37 -0.40
N LYS A 10 -3.54 2.12 -0.78
CA LYS A 10 -2.32 2.35 0.03
C LYS A 10 -2.49 3.41 1.13
N SER A 11 -3.61 4.13 1.16
CA SER A 11 -3.91 5.12 2.19
C SER A 11 -4.59 4.44 3.39
N ALA A 12 -3.97 4.53 4.57
CA ALA A 12 -4.51 3.94 5.78
C ALA A 12 -5.68 4.76 6.35
N LYS A 13 -6.83 4.11 6.54
CA LYS A 13 -7.99 4.63 7.28
C LYS A 13 -7.94 4.14 8.72
N TRP A 14 -8.42 4.96 9.66
CA TRP A 14 -8.58 4.61 11.08
C TRP A 14 -7.32 4.00 11.71
N LEU A 15 -6.18 4.65 11.48
CA LEU A 15 -4.88 4.20 11.96
C LEU A 15 -4.83 4.22 13.50
N ARG A 16 -4.49 3.09 14.11
CA ARG A 16 -4.34 2.98 15.58
C ARG A 16 -2.89 3.06 16.06
N GLY A 17 -1.93 2.88 15.17
CA GLY A 17 -0.50 2.90 15.48
C GLY A 17 0.34 2.74 14.22
N LEU A 18 1.63 3.05 14.34
CA LEU A 18 2.65 2.88 13.30
C LEU A 18 3.81 2.09 13.88
N GLU A 19 4.32 1.15 13.11
CA GLU A 19 5.50 0.36 13.45
C GLU A 19 6.55 0.55 12.36
N PHE A 20 7.78 0.82 12.76
CA PHE A 20 8.91 0.90 11.84
C PHE A 20 9.53 -0.48 11.69
N MET A 21 9.65 -0.96 10.45
CA MET A 21 10.23 -2.26 10.13
C MET A 21 11.42 -2.09 9.18
N ARG A 22 12.38 -3.02 9.22
CA ARG A 22 13.56 -2.99 8.34
C ARG A 22 13.31 -3.41 6.89
N GLY A 23 12.19 -4.08 6.62
CA GLY A 23 11.86 -4.57 5.29
C GLY A 23 10.36 -4.55 5.04
N ASP A 24 9.99 -4.59 3.77
CA ASP A 24 8.60 -4.58 3.34
C ASP A 24 7.90 -5.88 3.70
N ARG A 25 6.66 -5.77 4.16
CA ARG A 25 5.79 -6.90 4.51
C ARG A 25 4.45 -6.76 3.80
N PRO A 26 3.95 -7.81 3.11
CA PRO A 26 2.66 -7.75 2.44
C PRO A 26 1.53 -7.44 3.43
N GLY A 27 0.79 -6.37 3.15
CA GLY A 27 -0.39 -5.97 3.89
C GLY A 27 -1.63 -6.81 3.50
N PHE A 28 -2.81 -6.27 3.80
CA PHE A 28 -4.06 -6.96 3.49
C PHE A 28 -4.24 -7.15 1.97
N TRP A 29 -4.16 -6.06 1.20
CA TRP A 29 -4.41 -6.06 -0.24
C TRP A 29 -3.33 -6.80 -1.03
N GLU A 30 -2.07 -6.67 -0.62
CA GLU A 30 -0.93 -7.30 -1.29
C GLU A 30 -1.00 -8.83 -1.22
N ARG A 31 -1.60 -9.38 -0.16
CA ARG A 31 -1.90 -10.81 -0.06
C ARG A 31 -2.99 -11.28 -1.03
N TYR A 32 -3.84 -10.38 -1.54
CA TYR A 32 -4.87 -10.67 -2.53
C TYR A 32 -4.43 -10.30 -3.96
N GLY A 33 -3.13 -10.14 -4.20
CA GLY A 33 -2.56 -9.93 -5.54
C GLY A 33 -2.43 -8.46 -5.96
N TYR A 34 -2.59 -7.52 -5.03
CA TYR A 34 -2.33 -6.11 -5.32
C TYR A 34 -0.84 -5.75 -5.24
N HIS A 35 -0.39 -4.78 -6.03
CA HIS A 35 1.03 -4.42 -6.14
C HIS A 35 1.62 -3.79 -4.86
N MET A 36 2.85 -4.15 -4.48
CA MET A 36 3.49 -3.61 -3.26
C MET A 36 3.69 -2.08 -3.28
N GLU A 37 3.92 -1.48 -4.44
CA GLU A 37 4.13 -0.04 -4.55
C GLU A 37 2.85 0.73 -4.89
N GLY A 38 2.11 0.30 -5.92
CA GLY A 38 0.79 0.82 -6.26
C GLY A 38 0.85 2.16 -6.98
N ASP A 39 1.85 2.36 -7.85
CA ASP A 39 1.99 3.56 -8.66
C ASP A 39 0.92 3.62 -9.78
N PRO A 40 0.12 4.69 -9.85
CA PRO A 40 -0.93 4.84 -10.84
C PRO A 40 -0.41 5.15 -12.25
N TRP A 41 0.78 5.75 -12.37
CA TRP A 41 1.41 6.10 -13.65
C TRP A 41 2.07 4.89 -14.30
N LEU A 42 2.54 3.94 -13.50
CA LEU A 42 3.09 2.66 -13.96
C LEU A 42 2.02 1.56 -14.05
N GLU A 43 0.74 1.89 -13.87
CA GLU A 43 -0.40 0.97 -13.93
C GLU A 43 -0.30 -0.24 -12.97
N GLU A 44 0.37 -0.07 -11.84
CA GLU A 44 0.66 -1.12 -10.86
C GLU A 44 -0.55 -1.46 -9.97
N ARG A 45 -1.59 -2.03 -10.57
CA ARG A 45 -2.79 -2.43 -9.82
C ARG A 45 -2.61 -3.80 -9.17
N PHE A 46 -2.10 -4.75 -9.94
CA PHE A 46 -1.94 -6.15 -9.55
C PHE A 46 -0.49 -6.60 -9.77
N SER A 47 -0.10 -7.71 -9.13
CA SER A 47 1.23 -8.34 -9.28
C SER A 47 1.27 -9.40 -10.36
#